data_AF-A0A8I1SCB7-F1
#
_entry.id   AF-A0A8I1SCB7-F1
#
_cell.length_a   1.000
_cell.length_b   1.000
_cell.length_c   1.000
_cell.angle_alpha   90.00
_cell.angle_beta   90.00
_cell.angle_gamma   90.00
#
_symmetry.space_group_name_H-M   'P 1'
#
loop_
_entity.id
_entity.type
_entity.pdbx_description
1 polymer ?
#
loop_
_entity_poly.entity_id
_entity_poly.type
_entity_poly.pdbx_seq_one_letter_code
_entity_poly.pdbx_strand_id
1 'polypeptide(L)'
;MGSGKTRVWRLRVSETVLLAVAAGWSALVLPLGVAFAPAYSGVSVDSVTGAQISSTATMVEVNGRWVLWYAFAPLIVIAIVALLLWTRDAGRGPGAIAWTATGLLTAFTMLALMTIGPFILPVTGCLIAVCCVRQAGAARQAQVLRPPLP
;
A
#
# COMPACT_ATOMS: atom_id res chain seq x y z
N MET A 1 4.93 19.28 36.18
CA MET A 1 4.95 17.85 35.83
C MET A 1 3.90 17.60 34.77
N GLY A 2 4.29 16.95 33.67
CA GLY A 2 3.58 16.97 32.40
C GLY A 2 2.21 16.32 32.44
N SER A 3 1.18 17.13 32.16
CA SER A 3 -0.13 16.64 31.74
C SER A 3 0.07 15.86 30.45
N GLY A 4 0.03 14.53 30.56
CA GLY A 4 -0.03 13.63 29.43
C GLY A 4 -1.26 13.97 28.63
N LYS A 5 -1.11 14.83 27.62
CA LYS A 5 -2.04 14.96 26.50
C LYS A 5 -2.14 13.57 25.92
N THR A 6 -3.13 12.80 26.41
CA THR A 6 -3.62 11.58 25.78
C THR A 6 -3.91 12.00 24.36
N ARG A 7 -2.97 11.66 23.47
CA ARG A 7 -3.02 11.96 22.05
C ARG A 7 -4.22 11.16 21.59
N VAL A 8 -5.41 11.79 21.57
CA VAL A 8 -6.66 11.14 21.21
C VAL A 8 -6.42 10.65 19.79
N TRP A 9 -6.14 9.34 19.65
CA TRP A 9 -5.92 8.72 18.37
C TRP A 9 -7.25 8.84 17.63
N ARG A 10 -7.35 9.83 16.74
CA ARG A 10 -8.53 10.10 15.92
C ARG A 10 -8.81 9.00 14.90
N LEU A 11 -7.93 8.02 14.80
CA LEU A 11 -8.04 6.84 13.95
C LEU A 11 -8.83 5.76 14.67
N ARG A 12 -9.76 5.13 13.95
CA ARG A 12 -10.48 3.95 14.46
C ARG A 12 -9.50 2.78 14.53
N VAL A 13 -9.72 1.83 15.46
CA VAL A 13 -8.88 0.62 15.59
C VAL A 13 -8.72 -0.11 14.26
N SER A 14 -9.79 -0.21 13.47
CA SER A 14 -9.76 -0.80 12.12
C SER A 14 -8.82 -0.08 11.15
N GLU A 15 -8.78 1.26 11.19
CA GLU A 15 -7.90 2.07 10.34
C GLU A 15 -6.44 1.89 10.75
N THR A 16 -6.17 1.86 12.06
CA THR A 16 -4.82 1.63 12.60
C THR A 16 -4.30 0.24 12.25
N VAL A 17 -5.13 -0.80 12.39
CA VAL A 17 -4.75 -2.18 12.04
C VAL A 17 -4.41 -2.28 10.55
N LEU A 18 -5.26 -1.75 9.67
CA LEU A 18 -5.02 -1.80 8.23
C LEU A 18 -3.77 -1.01 7.81
N LEU A 19 -3.53 0.17 8.40
CA LEU A 19 -2.32 0.95 8.16
C LEU A 19 -1.06 0.25 8.70
N ALA A 20 -1.15 -0.39 9.86
CA ALA A 20 -0.03 -1.15 10.44
C ALA A 20 0.31 -2.39 9.60
N VAL A 21 -0.70 -3.11 9.11
CA VAL A 21 -0.52 -4.25 8.19
C VAL A 21 0.12 -3.77 6.87
N ALA A 22 -0.40 -2.69 6.28
CA ALA A 22 0.16 -2.11 5.06
C ALA A 22 1.61 -1.64 5.26
N ALA A 23 1.90 -0.97 6.38
CA ALA A 23 3.25 -0.52 6.72
C ALA A 23 4.22 -1.69 6.96
N GLY A 24 3.80 -2.71 7.71
CA GLY A 24 4.60 -3.91 7.97
C GLY A 24 4.90 -4.68 6.69
N TRP A 25 3.89 -4.86 5.83
CA TRP A 25 4.07 -5.49 4.51
C TRP A 25 5.04 -4.67 3.65
N SER A 26 4.86 -3.35 3.62
CA SER A 26 5.68 -2.48 2.79
C SER A 26 7.12 -2.31 3.30
N ALA A 27 7.35 -2.39 4.61
CA ALA A 27 8.66 -2.23 5.21
C ALA A 27 9.48 -3.52 5.24
N LEU A 28 8.82 -4.68 5.30
CA LEU A 28 9.49 -5.96 5.47
C LEU A 28 9.35 -6.85 4.23
N VAL A 29 8.13 -7.10 3.79
CA VAL A 29 7.84 -8.08 2.72
C VAL A 29 8.24 -7.54 1.36
N LEU A 30 8.02 -6.26 1.08
CA LEU A 30 8.42 -5.65 -0.19
C LEU A 30 9.94 -5.68 -0.41
N PRO A 31 10.80 -5.18 0.51
CA PRO A 31 12.25 -5.24 0.31
C PRO A 31 12.79 -6.66 0.19
N LEU A 32 12.25 -7.61 0.97
CA LEU A 32 12.62 -9.03 0.88
C LEU A 32 12.18 -9.64 -0.46
N GLY A 33 10.95 -9.36 -0.90
CA GLY A 33 10.45 -9.81 -2.20
C GLY A 33 11.29 -9.25 -3.35
N VAL A 34 11.64 -7.97 -3.33
CA VAL A 34 12.47 -7.35 -4.37
C VAL A 34 13.90 -7.90 -4.37
N ALA A 35 14.46 -8.19 -3.19
CA ALA A 35 15.82 -8.70 -3.06
C ALA A 35 15.96 -10.18 -3.44
N PHE A 36 14.95 -11.00 -3.15
CA PHE A 36 15.06 -12.47 -3.25
C PHE A 36 14.09 -13.10 -4.25
N ALA A 37 13.03 -12.41 -4.68
CA ALA A 37 12.11 -12.98 -5.64
C ALA A 37 12.68 -12.86 -7.07
N PRO A 38 12.64 -13.95 -7.84
CA PRO A 38 13.01 -13.94 -9.24
C PRO A 38 11.99 -13.15 -10.06
N ALA A 39 12.37 -11.95 -10.50
CA ALA A 39 11.51 -11.08 -11.31
C ALA A 39 11.68 -11.31 -12.82
N TYR A 40 12.82 -11.89 -13.23
CA TYR A 40 13.13 -12.18 -14.62
C TYR A 40 13.25 -13.68 -14.82
N SER A 41 12.49 -14.21 -15.79
CA SER A 41 12.62 -15.58 -16.28
C SER A 41 12.94 -15.52 -17.77
N GLY A 42 14.13 -15.94 -18.16
CA GLY A 42 14.58 -16.00 -19.55
C GLY A 42 14.84 -17.44 -19.96
N VAL A 43 14.44 -17.79 -21.19
CA VAL A 43 14.80 -19.07 -21.81
C VAL A 43 15.86 -18.76 -22.86
N SER A 44 17.11 -19.12 -22.60
CA SER A 44 18.18 -19.06 -23.59
C SER A 44 18.39 -20.45 -24.16
N VAL A 45 18.41 -20.55 -25.48
CA VAL A 45 18.71 -21.81 -26.18
C VAL A 45 20.21 -21.83 -26.43
N ASP A 46 20.89 -22.82 -25.87
CA ASP A 46 22.33 -22.96 -26.07
C ASP A 46 22.60 -23.35 -27.53
N SER A 47 23.34 -22.52 -28.25
CA SER A 47 23.49 -22.64 -29.71
C SER A 47 24.32 -23.85 -30.15
N VAL A 48 25.03 -24.47 -29.21
CA VAL A 48 25.88 -25.65 -29.46
C VAL A 48 25.17 -26.97 -29.14
N THR A 49 24.33 -26.99 -28.10
CA THR A 49 23.69 -28.22 -27.60
C THR A 49 22.18 -28.27 -27.84
N GLY A 50 21.55 -27.15 -28.20
CA GLY A 50 20.09 -27.02 -28.32
C GLY A 50 19.35 -27.08 -26.98
N ALA A 51 20.08 -27.13 -25.86
CA ALA A 51 19.50 -27.22 -24.54
C ALA A 51 18.84 -25.89 -24.13
N GLN A 52 17.63 -25.96 -23.58
CA GLN A 52 16.97 -24.82 -22.97
C GLN A 52 17.58 -24.58 -21.59
N ILE A 53 18.33 -23.48 -21.45
CA ILE A 53 18.84 -23.03 -20.17
C ILE A 53 17.83 -22.01 -19.64
N SER A 54 17.09 -22.41 -18.59
CA SER A 54 16.26 -21.49 -17.82
C SER A 54 17.16 -20.62 -16.95
N SER A 55 17.30 -19.35 -17.31
CA SER A 55 17.99 -18.36 -16.49
C SER A 55 16.97 -17.52 -15.74
N THR A 56 17.14 -17.43 -14.43
CA THR A 56 16.25 -16.67 -13.56
C THR A 56 17.08 -15.63 -12.82
N ALA A 57 16.74 -14.35 -12.98
CA ALA A 57 17.50 -13.26 -12.38
C ALA A 57 16.61 -12.44 -11.43
N THR A 58 17.17 -12.07 -10.28
CA THR A 58 16.48 -11.22 -9.31
C THR A 58 16.54 -9.75 -9.76
N MET A 59 15.57 -8.94 -9.32
CA MET A 59 15.48 -7.54 -9.77
C MET A 59 16.68 -6.70 -9.30
N VAL A 60 17.25 -7.05 -8.14
CA VAL A 60 18.49 -6.46 -7.59
C VAL A 60 19.74 -6.92 -8.34
N GLU A 61 19.74 -8.11 -8.89
CA GLU A 61 20.84 -8.63 -9.71
C GLU A 61 20.88 -7.97 -11.09
N VAL A 62 19.72 -7.65 -11.67
CA VAL A 62 19.64 -6.97 -12.99
C VAL A 62 19.77 -5.45 -12.88
N ASN A 63 19.11 -4.81 -11.90
CA ASN A 63 19.03 -3.35 -11.80
C ASN A 63 19.88 -2.76 -10.67
N GLY A 64 20.54 -3.61 -9.87
CA GLY A 64 21.31 -3.19 -8.70
C GLY A 64 20.45 -2.85 -7.47
N ARG A 65 21.11 -2.56 -6.35
CA ARG A 65 20.47 -2.25 -5.05
C ARG A 65 19.62 -0.98 -5.06
N TRP A 66 19.75 -0.13 -6.08
CA TRP A 66 18.95 1.10 -6.20
C TRP A 66 17.46 0.82 -6.37
N VAL A 67 17.08 -0.34 -6.90
CA VAL A 67 15.67 -0.74 -7.03
C VAL A 67 14.95 -0.86 -5.68
N LEU A 68 15.67 -1.08 -4.57
CA LEU A 68 15.09 -1.06 -3.22
C LEU A 68 14.47 0.29 -2.88
N TRP A 69 14.93 1.40 -3.46
CA TRP A 69 14.32 2.72 -3.21
C TRP A 69 12.85 2.77 -3.66
N TYR A 70 12.50 2.10 -4.76
CA TYR A 70 11.12 2.04 -5.23
C TYR A 70 10.22 1.23 -4.30
N ALA A 71 10.78 0.27 -3.55
CA ALA A 71 10.04 -0.46 -2.52
C ALA A 71 9.61 0.43 -1.34
N PHE A 72 10.28 1.57 -1.12
CA PHE A 72 9.89 2.55 -0.10
C PHE A 72 8.84 3.58 -0.58
N ALA A 73 8.60 3.71 -1.88
CA ALA A 73 7.57 4.60 -2.42
C ALA A 73 6.17 4.37 -1.80
N PRO A 74 5.66 3.13 -1.66
CA PRO A 74 4.37 2.88 -0.99
C PRO A 74 4.35 3.31 0.48
N LEU A 75 5.48 3.28 1.22
CA LEU A 75 5.54 3.80 2.60
C LEU A 75 5.26 5.30 2.66
N ILE A 76 5.70 6.07 1.67
CA ILE A 76 5.43 7.51 1.58
C ILE A 76 3.92 7.72 1.40
N VAL A 77 3.28 6.94 0.53
CA VAL A 77 1.82 7.01 0.31
C VAL A 77 1.06 6.62 1.57
N ILE A 78 1.46 5.56 2.25
CA ILE A 78 0.87 5.14 3.53
C ILE A 78 1.00 6.27 4.57
N ALA A 79 2.16 6.90 4.68
CA ALA A 79 2.39 8.00 5.61
C ALA A 79 1.50 9.21 5.29
N ILE A 80 1.36 9.58 4.01
CA ILE A 80 0.48 10.65 3.56
C ILE A 80 -0.97 10.34 3.93
N VAL A 81 -1.46 9.13 3.60
CA VAL A 81 -2.84 8.71 3.91
C VAL A 81 -3.06 8.68 5.42
N ALA A 82 -2.14 8.13 6.21
CA ALA A 82 -2.22 8.11 7.66
C ALA A 82 -2.30 9.53 8.26
N LEU A 83 -1.47 10.46 7.77
CA LEU A 83 -1.43 11.84 8.25
C LEU A 83 -2.69 12.63 7.85
N LEU A 84 -3.21 12.40 6.64
CA LEU A 84 -4.50 12.97 6.19
C LEU A 84 -5.68 12.46 7.03
N LEU A 85 -5.70 11.16 7.34
CA LEU A 85 -6.75 10.56 8.16
C LEU A 85 -6.65 10.99 9.63
N TRP A 86 -5.44 11.24 10.12
CA TRP A 86 -5.21 11.79 11.46
C TRP A 86 -5.72 13.23 11.55
N THR A 87 -5.38 14.09 10.58
CA THR A 87 -5.75 15.51 10.61
C THR A 87 -7.24 15.76 10.38
N ARG A 88 -7.99 14.81 9.80
CA ARG A 88 -9.45 14.91 9.62
C ARG A 88 -10.25 14.34 10.78
N ASP A 89 -11.42 14.93 11.02
CA ASP A 89 -12.41 14.37 11.96
C ASP A 89 -12.84 12.95 11.56
N ALA A 90 -13.03 12.08 12.55
CA ALA A 90 -13.40 10.67 12.38
C ALA A 90 -14.81 10.46 11.78
N GLY A 91 -15.61 11.53 11.68
CA GLY A 91 -16.91 11.54 11.01
C GLY A 91 -16.91 12.16 9.61
N ARG A 92 -15.75 12.62 9.12
CA ARG A 92 -15.59 13.02 7.72
C ARG A 92 -14.99 11.86 6.93
N GLY A 93 -15.54 11.63 5.73
CA GLY A 93 -15.00 10.64 4.81
C GLY A 93 -13.52 10.89 4.47
N PRO A 94 -12.87 9.93 3.77
CA PRO A 94 -11.43 9.94 3.51
C PRO A 94 -10.92 11.20 2.77
N GLY A 95 -11.80 11.91 2.06
CA GLY A 95 -11.48 13.14 1.32
C GLY A 95 -10.86 12.86 -0.05
N ALA A 96 -10.98 13.82 -0.96
CA ALA A 96 -10.49 13.68 -2.35
C ALA A 96 -8.99 13.36 -2.42
N ILE A 97 -8.18 13.95 -1.52
CA ILE A 97 -6.72 13.78 -1.50
C ILE A 97 -6.31 12.35 -1.16
N ALA A 98 -7.02 11.67 -0.24
CA ALA A 98 -6.73 10.28 0.08
C ALA A 98 -7.08 9.36 -1.09
N TRP A 99 -8.17 9.66 -1.81
CA TRP A 99 -8.56 8.93 -3.02
C TRP A 99 -7.60 9.18 -4.18
N THR A 100 -7.10 10.39 -4.38
CA THR A 100 -6.09 10.67 -5.42
C THR A 100 -4.78 9.98 -5.11
N ALA A 101 -4.30 10.01 -3.86
CA ALA A 101 -3.09 9.30 -3.45
C ALA A 101 -3.24 7.77 -3.61
N THR A 102 -4.39 7.23 -3.21
CA THR A 102 -4.68 5.79 -3.36
C THR A 102 -4.82 5.42 -4.83
N GLY A 103 -5.54 6.20 -5.62
CA GLY A 103 -5.72 5.98 -7.06
C GLY A 103 -4.40 6.06 -7.83
N LEU A 104 -3.52 7.00 -7.47
CA LEU A 104 -2.19 7.11 -8.06
C LEU A 104 -1.34 5.88 -7.74
N LEU A 105 -1.39 5.38 -6.49
CA LEU A 105 -0.73 4.13 -6.14
C LEU A 105 -1.32 2.93 -6.89
N THR A 106 -2.64 2.88 -7.10
CA THR A 106 -3.28 1.82 -7.90
C THR A 106 -2.81 1.86 -9.35
N ALA A 107 -2.75 3.04 -9.96
CA ALA A 107 -2.22 3.19 -11.33
C ALA A 107 -0.75 2.75 -11.42
N PHE A 108 0.07 3.14 -10.45
CA PHE A 108 1.46 2.69 -10.34
C PHE A 108 1.55 1.16 -10.16
N THR A 109 0.69 0.58 -9.32
CA THR A 109 0.61 -0.87 -9.10
C THR A 109 0.29 -1.58 -10.42
N MET A 110 -0.65 -1.04 -11.21
CA MET A 110 -1.02 -1.59 -12.52
C MET A 110 0.14 -1.54 -13.52
N LEU A 111 0.88 -0.43 -13.58
CA LEU A 111 2.07 -0.33 -14.42
C LEU A 111 3.18 -1.29 -13.97
N ALA A 112 3.29 -1.53 -12.66
CA ALA A 112 4.28 -2.44 -12.10
C ALA A 112 3.87 -3.92 -12.15
N LEU A 113 2.63 -4.29 -12.53
CA LEU A 113 2.11 -5.67 -12.49
C LEU A 113 2.98 -6.70 -13.20
N MET A 114 3.63 -6.32 -14.29
CA MET A 114 4.52 -7.21 -15.06
C MET A 114 5.85 -7.51 -14.35
N THR A 115 6.18 -6.82 -13.27
CA THR A 115 7.46 -6.95 -12.56
C THR A 115 7.26 -7.12 -11.05
N ILE A 116 6.97 -6.02 -10.36
CA ILE A 116 6.92 -5.92 -8.89
C ILE A 116 5.49 -5.79 -8.35
N GLY A 117 4.52 -5.51 -9.23
CA GLY A 117 3.14 -5.20 -8.88
C GLY A 117 2.40 -6.27 -8.08
N PRO A 118 2.66 -7.59 -8.22
CA PRO A 118 2.08 -8.59 -7.34
C PRO A 118 2.44 -8.38 -5.85
N PHE A 119 3.63 -7.84 -5.57
CA PHE A 119 4.05 -7.55 -4.20
C PHE A 119 3.42 -6.27 -3.63
N ILE A 120 3.02 -5.33 -4.49
CA ILE A 120 2.40 -4.06 -4.10
C ILE A 120 0.87 -4.20 -3.93
N LEU A 121 0.25 -5.14 -4.65
CA LEU A 121 -1.20 -5.43 -4.61
C LEU A 121 -1.81 -5.50 -3.20
N PRO A 122 -1.21 -6.21 -2.21
CA PRO A 122 -1.75 -6.30 -0.85
C PRO A 122 -1.78 -4.93 -0.15
N VAL A 123 -0.76 -4.09 -0.40
CA VAL A 123 -0.65 -2.75 0.16
C VAL A 123 -1.75 -1.85 -0.40
N THR A 124 -1.95 -1.89 -1.72
CA THR A 124 -3.00 -1.14 -2.41
C THR A 124 -4.38 -1.56 -1.94
N GLY A 125 -4.63 -2.86 -1.77
CA GLY A 125 -5.87 -3.40 -1.21
C GLY A 125 -6.14 -2.91 0.21
N CYS A 126 -5.11 -2.87 1.07
CA CYS A 126 -5.24 -2.34 2.43
C CYS A 126 -5.60 -0.84 2.43
N LEU A 127 -4.98 -0.02 1.59
CA LEU A 127 -5.28 1.41 1.51
C LEU A 127 -6.71 1.67 0.99
N ILE A 128 -7.15 0.92 -0.02
CA ILE A 128 -8.54 0.97 -0.50
C ILE A 128 -9.50 0.59 0.64
N ALA A 129 -9.22 -0.49 1.37
CA ALA A 129 -10.04 -0.93 2.50
C ALA A 129 -10.13 0.15 3.59
N VAL A 130 -9.02 0.83 3.93
CA VAL A 130 -9.01 1.96 4.88
C VAL A 130 -9.96 3.07 4.40
N CYS A 131 -9.87 3.45 3.13
CA CYS A 131 -10.75 4.47 2.55
C CYS A 131 -12.24 4.05 2.60
N CYS A 132 -12.56 2.80 2.27
CA CYS A 132 -13.91 2.27 2.33
C CYS A 132 -14.48 2.24 3.75
N VAL A 133 -13.70 1.77 4.74
CA VAL A 133 -14.12 1.74 6.15
C VAL A 133 -14.37 3.15 6.69
N ARG A 134 -13.50 4.11 6.34
CA ARG A 134 -13.66 5.52 6.69
C ARG A 134 -14.93 6.11 6.08
N GLN A 135 -15.23 5.78 4.81
CA GLN A 135 -16.42 6.27 4.10
C GLN A 135 -17.71 5.68 4.68
N ALA A 136 -17.73 4.37 4.97
CA ALA A 136 -18.86 3.70 5.62
C ALA A 136 -19.12 4.26 7.03
N GLY A 137 -18.06 4.55 7.79
CA GLY A 137 -18.15 5.18 9.10
C GLY A 137 -18.77 6.58 9.07
N ALA A 138 -18.43 7.39 8.04
CA ALA A 138 -19.00 8.72 7.84
C ALA A 138 -20.48 8.65 7.39
N ALA A 139 -20.83 7.74 6.49
CA ALA A 139 -22.20 7.54 6.02
C ALA A 139 -23.14 7.12 7.17
N ARG A 140 -22.68 6.20 8.02
CA ARG A 140 -23.45 5.76 9.20
C ARG A 140 -23.72 6.89 10.19
N GLN A 141 -22.73 7.75 10.45
CA GLN A 141 -22.92 8.91 11.33
C GLN A 141 -23.90 9.93 10.73
N ALA A 142 -23.89 10.13 9.40
CA ALA A 142 -24.85 10.99 8.73
C ALA A 142 -26.29 10.47 8.83
N GLN A 143 -26.51 9.16 8.76
CA GLN A 143 -27.83 8.54 8.98
C GLN A 143 -28.31 8.67 10.43
N VAL A 144 -27.43 8.47 11.42
CA VAL A 144 -27.81 8.66 12.84
C VAL A 144 -28.22 10.10 13.13
N LEU A 145 -27.58 11.07 12.47
CA LEU A 145 -27.92 12.49 12.63
C LEU A 145 -29.20 12.92 11.91
N ARG A 146 -29.65 12.17 10.89
CA ARG A 146 -30.91 12.44 10.18
C ARG A 146 -31.95 11.39 10.60
N PRO A 147 -32.79 11.66 11.61
CA PRO A 147 -33.91 10.76 11.90
C PRO A 147 -34.79 10.62 10.64
N PRO A 148 -35.39 9.45 10.39
CA PRO A 148 -36.32 9.28 9.28
C PRO A 148 -37.45 10.30 9.43
N LEU A 149 -37.73 11.04 8.37
CA LEU A 149 -38.91 11.90 8.30
C LEU A 149 -40.16 10.99 8.37
N PRO A 150 -41.16 11.35 9.19
CA PRO A 150 -42.39 10.57 9.34
C PRO A 150 -43.19 10.49 8.03
#